data_AF-A0AAU3GLW6-F1
#
_entry.id   AF-A0AAU3GLW6-F1
#
_cell.length_a   1.000
_cell.length_b   1.000
_cell.length_c   1.000
_cell.angle_alpha   90.00
_cell.angle_beta   90.00
_cell.angle_gamma   90.00
#
_symmetry.space_group_name_H-M   'P 1'
#
loop_
_entity.id
_entity.type
_entity.pdbx_description
1 polymer ?
#
loop_
_entity_poly.entity_id
_entity_poly.type
_entity_poly.pdbx_seq_one_letter_code
_entity_poly.pdbx_strand_id
1 'polypeptide(L)'
;MIGALLRAEAPATLAAARGAIDRVDAALAVLLERRAALAGTVQRLKPVGGFAGRDMERERRLVAAMALRAPVLGEARLAPIMNAVIESGLHLAEEVRLVQPGTGV
;
A
#
# COMPACT_ATOMS: atom_id res chain seq x y z
N MET A 1 11.38 4.01 12.55
CA MET A 1 11.97 5.27 12.04
C MET A 1 11.06 5.92 10.97
N ILE A 2 9.78 6.17 11.26
CA ILE A 2 8.90 6.96 10.37
C ILE A 2 8.78 8.41 10.88
N GLY A 3 8.92 8.62 12.20
CA GLY A 3 8.78 9.95 12.82
C GLY A 3 9.77 11.01 12.32
N ALA A 4 10.92 10.61 11.77
CA ALA A 4 11.86 11.56 11.16
C ALA A 4 11.36 12.14 9.82
N LEU A 5 10.58 11.37 9.06
CA LEU A 5 9.99 11.75 7.77
C LEU A 5 8.73 12.60 7.93
N LEU A 6 8.10 12.54 9.11
CA LEU A 6 6.88 13.29 9.42
C LEU A 6 7.16 14.64 10.09
N ARG A 7 8.43 15.03 10.23
CA ARG A 7 8.77 16.37 10.72
C ARG A 7 8.32 17.40 9.69
N ALA A 8 7.68 18.45 10.17
CA ALA A 8 7.33 19.59 9.33
C ALA A 8 8.61 20.21 8.77
N GLU A 9 8.74 20.20 7.45
CA GLU A 9 9.79 20.88 6.70
C GLU A 9 9.18 22.08 5.98
N ALA A 10 9.89 23.22 5.96
CA ALA A 10 9.52 24.41 5.20
C ALA A 10 10.62 24.69 4.15
N PRO A 11 10.69 23.91 3.05
CA PRO A 11 11.73 24.07 2.06
C PRO A 11 11.61 25.43 1.35
N ALA A 12 12.68 26.21 1.35
CA ALA A 12 12.72 27.54 0.73
C ALA A 12 13.03 27.51 -0.77
N THR A 13 13.39 26.34 -1.32
CA THR A 13 13.74 26.18 -2.75
C THR A 13 13.07 24.95 -3.34
N LEU A 14 12.87 24.97 -4.67
CA LEU A 14 12.33 23.84 -5.41
C LEU A 14 13.19 22.58 -5.26
N ALA A 15 14.52 22.73 -5.27
CA ALA A 15 15.44 21.62 -5.09
C ALA A 15 15.28 20.96 -3.71
N ALA A 16 15.16 21.77 -2.66
CA ALA A 16 14.92 21.27 -1.31
C ALA A 16 13.56 20.57 -1.19
N ALA A 17 12.51 21.13 -1.80
CA ALA A 17 11.18 20.52 -1.80
C ALA A 17 11.16 19.16 -2.51
N ARG A 18 11.82 19.04 -3.68
CA ARG A 18 11.95 17.77 -4.41
C ARG A 18 12.74 16.73 -3.61
N GLY A 19 13.86 17.13 -3.01
CA GLY A 19 14.63 16.22 -2.17
C GLY A 19 13.84 15.74 -0.94
N ALA A 20 12.91 16.53 -0.41
CA ALA A 20 11.99 16.10 0.65
C ALA A 20 10.98 15.05 0.14
N ILE A 21 10.40 15.27 -1.06
CA ILE A 21 9.53 14.29 -1.73
C ILE A 21 10.27 12.97 -1.96
N ASP A 22 11.50 13.01 -2.50
CA ASP A 22 12.29 11.81 -2.79
C ASP A 22 12.52 10.96 -1.53
N ARG A 23 12.72 11.59 -0.36
CA ARG A 23 12.85 10.87 0.92
C ARG A 23 11.54 10.21 1.34
N VAL A 24 10.41 10.87 1.14
CA VAL A 24 9.09 10.30 1.40
C VAL A 24 8.84 9.13 0.46
N ASP A 25 9.17 9.26 -0.82
CA ASP A 25 8.97 8.23 -1.84
C ASP A 25 9.86 7.01 -1.58
N ALA A 26 11.11 7.20 -1.16
CA ALA A 26 11.99 6.11 -0.75
C ALA A 26 11.39 5.31 0.42
N ALA A 27 10.79 5.99 1.40
CA ALA A 27 10.11 5.33 2.50
C ALA A 27 8.80 4.65 2.05
N LEU A 28 8.05 5.29 1.15
CA LEU A 28 6.85 4.72 0.56
C LEU A 28 7.15 3.42 -0.17
N ALA A 29 8.25 3.36 -0.94
CA ALA A 29 8.68 2.14 -1.65
C ALA A 29 8.87 0.96 -0.69
N VAL A 30 9.59 1.15 0.42
CA VAL A 30 9.81 0.10 1.44
C VAL A 30 8.50 -0.32 2.11
N LEU A 31 7.61 0.63 2.39
CA LEU A 31 6.31 0.33 2.99
C LEU A 31 5.38 -0.42 2.03
N LEU A 32 5.39 -0.07 0.74
CA LEU A 32 4.62 -0.74 -0.30
C LEU A 32 5.11 -2.18 -0.51
N GLU A 33 6.42 -2.39 -0.58
CA GLU A 33 7.04 -3.72 -0.65
C GLU A 33 6.58 -4.60 0.54
N ARG A 34 6.72 -4.07 1.77
CA ARG A 34 6.28 -4.79 2.97
C ARG A 34 4.78 -5.07 2.95
N ARG A 35 3.97 -4.13 2.49
CA ARG A 35 2.51 -4.29 2.39
C ARG A 35 2.16 -5.37 1.37
N ALA A 36 2.82 -5.42 0.22
CA ALA A 36 2.61 -6.44 -0.80
C ALA A 36 2.98 -7.83 -0.28
N ALA A 37 4.10 -7.97 0.43
CA ALA A 37 4.47 -9.23 1.09
C ALA A 37 3.41 -9.70 2.10
N LEU A 38 2.86 -8.78 2.90
CA LEU A 38 1.75 -9.09 3.82
C LEU A 38 0.47 -9.48 3.07
N ALA A 39 0.15 -8.80 1.95
CA ALA A 39 -0.97 -9.17 1.11
C ALA A 39 -0.80 -10.60 0.57
N GLY A 40 0.38 -10.98 0.09
CA GLY A 40 0.69 -12.35 -0.33
C GLY A 40 0.47 -13.38 0.78
N THR A 41 0.88 -13.08 2.02
CA THR A 41 0.58 -13.94 3.17
C THR A 41 -0.91 -14.08 3.41
N VAL A 42 -1.67 -12.98 3.38
CA VAL A 42 -3.14 -13.02 3.50
C VAL A 42 -3.76 -13.86 2.38
N GLN A 43 -3.27 -13.74 1.15
CA GLN A 43 -3.79 -14.50 0.00
C GLN A 43 -3.56 -16.00 0.12
N ARG A 44 -2.49 -16.45 0.78
CA ARG A 44 -2.27 -17.88 1.10
C ARG A 44 -3.20 -18.42 2.17
N LEU A 45 -3.71 -17.55 3.05
CA LEU A 45 -4.60 -17.92 4.16
C LEU A 45 -6.08 -17.87 3.77
N LYS A 46 -6.44 -17.14 2.72
CA LYS A 46 -7.83 -17.00 2.29
C LYS A 46 -8.36 -18.28 1.62
N PRO A 47 -9.62 -18.69 1.90
CA PRO A 47 -10.26 -19.78 1.18
C PRO A 47 -10.52 -19.41 -0.30
N VAL A 48 -10.83 -18.14 -0.57
CA VAL A 48 -10.94 -17.57 -1.93
C VAL A 48 -9.88 -16.48 -2.07
N GLY A 49 -8.86 -16.76 -2.87
CA GLY A 49 -7.75 -15.84 -3.13
C GLY A 49 -7.95 -14.95 -4.37
N GLY A 50 -6.95 -14.12 -4.66
CA GLY A 50 -6.92 -13.23 -5.82
C GLY A 50 -8.01 -12.16 -5.78
N PHE A 51 -8.39 -11.66 -6.95
CA PHE A 51 -9.45 -10.66 -7.12
C PHE A 51 -10.83 -11.13 -6.66
N ALA A 52 -11.13 -12.44 -6.79
CA ALA A 52 -12.41 -13.01 -6.35
C ALA A 52 -12.61 -12.93 -4.83
N GLY A 53 -11.52 -12.86 -4.06
CA GLY A 53 -11.54 -12.74 -2.61
C GLY A 53 -11.50 -11.29 -2.09
N ARG A 54 -11.80 -10.29 -2.92
CA ARG A 54 -11.83 -8.87 -2.48
C ARG A 54 -12.99 -8.62 -1.53
N ASP A 55 -12.70 -7.81 -0.52
CA ASP A 55 -13.67 -7.40 0.50
C ASP A 55 -13.80 -5.87 0.46
N MET A 56 -14.73 -5.40 -0.37
CA MET A 56 -14.94 -3.98 -0.62
C MET A 56 -15.31 -3.21 0.65
N GLU A 57 -15.98 -3.86 1.61
CA GLU A 57 -16.36 -3.20 2.86
C GLU A 57 -15.14 -3.00 3.76
N ARG A 58 -14.28 -4.00 3.88
CA ARG A 58 -13.00 -3.88 4.58
C ARG A 58 -12.09 -2.83 3.93
N GLU A 59 -12.06 -2.79 2.61
CA GLU A 59 -11.28 -1.79 1.87
C GLU A 59 -11.81 -0.36 2.10
N ARG A 60 -13.13 -0.15 2.12
CA ARG A 60 -13.73 1.14 2.52
C ARG A 60 -13.37 1.53 3.95
N ARG A 61 -13.49 0.60 4.92
CA ARG A 61 -13.11 0.85 6.32
C ARG A 61 -11.62 1.21 6.47
N LEU A 62 -10.76 0.58 5.68
CA LEU A 62 -9.33 0.91 5.61
C LEU A 62 -9.12 2.36 5.16
N VAL A 63 -9.78 2.78 4.07
CA VAL A 63 -9.68 4.15 3.54
C VAL A 63 -10.19 5.17 4.54
N ALA A 64 -11.34 4.93 5.18
CA ALA A 64 -11.88 5.80 6.23
C ALA A 64 -10.88 5.95 7.40
N ALA A 65 -10.27 4.86 7.85
CA ALA A 65 -9.27 4.90 8.92
C ALA A 65 -7.97 5.63 8.50
N MET A 66 -7.62 5.62 7.21
CA MET A 66 -6.50 6.40 6.69
C MET A 66 -6.83 7.89 6.58
N ALA A 67 -8.07 8.24 6.22
CA ALA A 67 -8.52 9.63 6.11
C ALA A 67 -8.43 10.38 7.46
N LEU A 68 -8.64 9.69 8.58
CA LEU A 68 -8.41 10.24 9.92
C LEU A 68 -6.95 10.69 10.15
N ARG A 69 -5.99 10.05 9.47
CA ARG A 69 -4.56 10.36 9.57
C ARG A 69 -4.09 11.33 8.48
N ALA A 70 -4.79 11.38 7.35
CA ALA A 70 -4.50 12.25 6.22
C ALA A 70 -5.74 13.07 5.82
N PRO A 71 -6.21 13.98 6.70
CA PRO A 71 -7.48 14.69 6.50
C PRO A 71 -7.49 15.58 5.26
N VAL A 72 -6.33 16.11 4.85
CA VAL A 72 -6.18 16.93 3.63
C VAL A 72 -6.47 16.11 2.36
N LEU A 73 -6.10 14.82 2.36
CA LEU A 73 -6.44 13.93 1.25
C LEU A 73 -7.89 13.47 1.33
N GLY A 74 -8.32 13.09 2.53
CA GLY A 74 -9.65 12.54 2.77
C GLY A 74 -9.90 11.22 2.05
N GLU A 75 -11.08 10.65 2.24
CA GLU A 75 -11.43 9.36 1.65
C GLU A 75 -11.44 9.40 0.12
N ALA A 76 -11.95 10.49 -0.46
CA ALA A 76 -12.10 10.63 -1.91
C ALA A 76 -10.78 10.51 -2.67
N ARG A 77 -9.68 11.08 -2.15
CA ARG A 77 -8.36 10.98 -2.79
C ARG A 77 -7.61 9.71 -2.39
N LEU A 78 -7.84 9.21 -1.17
CA LEU A 78 -7.20 7.98 -0.69
C LEU A 78 -7.77 6.71 -1.34
N ALA A 79 -9.06 6.68 -1.66
CA ALA A 79 -9.71 5.53 -2.26
C ALA A 79 -9.02 5.04 -3.56
N PRO A 80 -8.79 5.87 -4.59
CA PRO A 80 -8.13 5.42 -5.82
C PRO A 80 -6.68 5.00 -5.58
N ILE A 81 -5.94 5.67 -4.70
CA ILE A 81 -4.57 5.31 -4.34
C ILE A 81 -4.53 3.92 -3.71
N MET A 82 -5.40 3.70 -2.72
CA MET A 82 -5.44 2.42 -2.02
C MET A 82 -5.97 1.30 -2.90
N ASN A 83 -6.87 1.58 -3.84
CA ASN A 83 -7.28 0.61 -4.85
C ASN A 83 -6.07 0.11 -5.64
N ALA A 84 -5.28 1.02 -6.22
CA ALA A 84 -4.08 0.66 -6.97
C ALA A 84 -3.09 -0.16 -6.13
N VAL A 85 -2.84 0.27 -4.88
CA VAL A 85 -1.94 -0.42 -3.96
C VAL A 85 -2.47 -1.82 -3.55
N ILE A 86 -3.79 -2.01 -3.45
CA ILE A 86 -4.40 -3.33 -3.23
C ILE A 86 -4.19 -4.21 -4.46
N GLU A 87 -4.54 -3.72 -5.64
CA GLU A 87 -4.47 -4.46 -6.90
C GLU A 87 -3.04 -4.89 -7.24
N SER A 88 -2.05 -4.01 -7.06
CA SER A 88 -0.64 -4.39 -7.22
C SER A 88 -0.23 -5.56 -6.32
N GLY A 89 -0.72 -5.59 -5.08
CA GLY A 89 -0.46 -6.70 -4.16
C GLY A 89 -1.19 -8.00 -4.56
N LEU A 90 -2.34 -7.90 -5.22
CA LEU A 90 -3.07 -9.05 -5.76
C LEU A 90 -2.35 -9.64 -6.98
N HIS A 91 -1.97 -8.80 -7.94
CA HIS A 91 -1.21 -9.22 -9.12
C HIS A 91 0.10 -9.92 -8.72
N LEU A 92 0.88 -9.33 -7.81
CA LEU A 92 2.13 -9.95 -7.35
C LEU A 92 1.88 -11.30 -6.68
N ALA A 93 0.81 -11.43 -5.88
CA ALA A 93 0.47 -12.70 -5.25
C ALA A 93 0.07 -13.77 -6.26
N GLU A 94 -0.57 -13.39 -7.37
CA GLU A 94 -0.91 -14.29 -8.48
C GLU A 94 0.35 -14.69 -9.25
N GLU A 95 1.24 -13.76 -9.59
CA GLU A 95 2.53 -14.03 -10.24
C GLU A 95 3.38 -15.03 -9.43
N VAL A 96 3.52 -14.81 -8.12
CA VAL A 96 4.28 -15.70 -7.23
C VAL A 96 3.67 -17.11 -7.20
N ARG A 97 2.33 -17.23 -7.25
CA ARG A 97 1.65 -18.53 -7.32
C ARG A 97 1.94 -19.25 -8.64
N LEU A 98 2.02 -18.54 -9.76
CA LEU A 98 2.32 -19.13 -11.07
C LEU A 98 3.77 -19.64 -11.15
N VAL A 99 4.71 -18.98 -10.45
CA VAL A 99 6.12 -19.38 -10.39
C VAL A 99 6.35 -20.56 -9.44
N GLN A 100 5.46 -20.78 -8.46
CA GLN A 100 5.50 -21.90 -7.52
C GLN A 100 4.28 -22.83 -7.74
N PRO A 101 4.26 -23.64 -8.81
CA PRO A 101 3.24 -24.67 -8.94
C PRO A 101 3.35 -25.62 -7.74
N GLY A 102 2.22 -25.85 -7.09
CA GLY A 102 2.13 -26.43 -5.75
C GLY A 102 3.01 -27.65 -5.53
N THR A 103 3.77 -27.62 -4.44
CA THR A 103 4.16 -28.83 -3.72
C THR A 103 2.87 -29.39 -3.13
N GLY A 104 2.17 -30.20 -3.91
CA GLY A 104 1.02 -30.96 -3.45
C GLY A 104 1.45 -31.89 -2.32
N VAL A 105 0.77 -31.78 -1.18
CA VAL A 105 0.58 -32.89 -0.24
C VAL A 105 -0.77 -33.50 -0.54
#